data_AF-A0AAW5VPD7-F1
#
_entry.id   AF-A0AAW5VPD7-F1
#
_cell.length_a   1.000
_cell.length_b   1.000
_cell.length_c   1.000
_cell.angle_alpha   90.00
_cell.angle_beta   90.00
_cell.angle_gamma   90.00
#
_symmetry.space_group_name_H-M   'P 1'
#
loop_
_entity.id
_entity.type
_entity.pdbx_description
1 polymer ?
#
loop_
_entity_poly.entity_id
_entity_poly.type
_entity_poly.pdbx_seq_one_letter_code
_entity_poly.pdbx_strand_id
1 'polypeptide(L)'
;MEKITRMLFLFLMTTITSCVTESIGNKNVTNHFEFYLDTSKEIPFTQILKTETWFQISNTQLSFNFTNDVIWLRGKTNDIQFAKGRILSLDWKALDSAILYYPVNQKEYKTFETGDMIPKSKWTIPDALFPSFQIPNKKFGDYFYIRIQSKSLISFPIRSMDERAFNKRNILETAIIWMILGICAVMFVFALFYFFAFGLSEFFFYAGYVVCTVLWYNGQYGNAYDVLWPESPWWQNKAILVFSTLGIPFSFQFVRMFLNTKVNNPTIDKILLFMGIIAMF
;
A
#
# COMPACT_ATOMS: atom_id res chain seq x y z
N MET A 1 27.33 11.43 -22.29
CA MET A 1 27.00 10.51 -21.18
C MET A 1 27.10 11.20 -19.82
N GLU A 2 28.19 11.90 -19.51
CA GLU A 2 28.42 12.60 -18.22
C GLU A 2 27.29 13.53 -17.76
N LYS A 3 26.67 14.30 -18.68
CA LYS A 3 25.53 15.19 -18.36
C LYS A 3 24.27 14.43 -17.96
N ILE A 4 24.00 13.28 -18.59
CA ILE A 4 22.82 12.45 -18.31
C ILE A 4 23.02 11.74 -16.96
N THR A 5 24.23 11.26 -16.67
CA THR A 5 24.58 10.66 -15.37
C THR A 5 24.49 11.69 -14.25
N ARG A 6 24.95 12.93 -14.45
CA ARG A 6 24.79 14.03 -13.49
C ARG A 6 23.32 14.40 -13.27
N MET A 7 22.50 14.40 -14.32
CA MET A 7 21.08 14.72 -14.21
C MET A 7 20.30 13.61 -13.48
N LEU A 8 20.61 12.34 -13.76
CA LEU A 8 20.08 11.18 -13.03
C LEU A 8 20.52 11.19 -11.55
N PHE A 9 21.77 11.55 -11.28
CA PHE A 9 22.30 11.66 -9.92
C PHE A 9 21.69 12.82 -9.13
N LEU A 10 21.46 13.97 -9.78
CA LEU A 10 20.72 15.10 -9.21
C LEU A 10 19.26 14.73 -8.94
N PHE A 11 18.61 14.01 -9.85
CA PHE A 11 17.24 13.52 -9.68
C PHE A 11 17.15 12.52 -8.51
N LEU A 12 18.12 11.60 -8.42
CA LEU A 12 18.25 10.66 -7.30
C LEU A 12 18.47 11.40 -5.96
N MET A 13 19.32 12.43 -5.95
CA MET A 13 19.62 13.24 -4.75
C MET A 13 18.43 14.10 -4.30
N THR A 14 17.61 14.59 -5.24
CA THR A 14 16.35 15.29 -4.89
C THR A 14 15.29 14.34 -4.35
N THR A 15 15.29 13.06 -4.75
CA THR A 15 14.39 12.06 -4.16
C THR A 15 14.83 11.57 -2.77
N ILE A 16 16.11 11.67 -2.43
CA ILE A 16 16.64 11.26 -1.12
C ILE A 16 16.39 12.35 -0.04
N THR A 17 16.12 13.59 -0.44
CA THR A 17 15.91 14.72 0.50
C THR A 17 14.46 14.94 0.95
N SER A 18 13.50 14.12 0.52
CA SER A 18 12.23 14.00 1.24
C SER A 18 12.39 13.12 2.47
N CYS A 19 13.33 13.48 3.35
CA CYS A 19 13.22 13.15 4.75
C CYS A 19 11.94 13.83 5.20
N VAL A 20 10.86 13.05 5.36
CA VAL A 20 9.58 13.51 5.92
C VAL A 20 9.93 14.12 7.26
N THR A 21 10.09 15.43 7.29
CA THR A 21 10.37 16.19 8.49
C THR A 21 9.21 15.87 9.42
N GLU A 22 9.49 15.31 10.60
CA GLU A 22 8.48 15.14 11.64
C GLU A 22 7.93 16.54 11.98
N SER A 23 6.88 16.92 11.28
CA SER A 23 6.18 18.16 11.57
C SER A 23 5.49 18.01 12.92
N ILE A 24 5.28 19.10 13.65
CA ILE A 24 4.62 19.11 14.96
C ILE A 24 3.29 18.31 14.96
N GLY A 25 2.60 18.26 13.81
CA GLY A 25 1.36 17.53 13.61
C GLY A 25 1.49 16.03 13.31
N ASN A 26 2.65 15.53 12.86
CA ASN A 26 2.88 14.14 12.43
C ASN A 26 3.96 13.47 13.29
N LYS A 27 3.56 12.56 14.17
CA LYS A 27 4.46 11.87 15.10
C LYS A 27 4.36 10.36 14.93
N ASN A 28 5.52 9.69 14.91
CA ASN A 28 5.55 8.25 15.05
C ASN A 28 5.19 7.87 16.50
N VAL A 29 4.22 6.97 16.65
CA VAL A 29 3.69 6.54 17.94
C VAL A 29 3.78 5.03 18.13
N THR A 30 4.55 4.35 17.27
CA THR A 30 4.66 2.88 17.29
C THR A 30 5.15 2.37 18.64
N ASN A 31 6.09 3.07 19.25
CA ASN A 31 6.65 2.76 20.57
C ASN A 31 5.74 3.12 21.76
N HIS A 32 4.63 3.80 21.51
CA HIS A 32 3.58 4.06 22.51
C HIS A 32 2.57 2.90 22.61
N PHE A 33 2.67 1.92 21.72
CA PHE A 33 1.84 0.72 21.75
C PHE A 33 2.54 -0.42 22.48
N GLU A 34 1.71 -1.21 23.15
CA GLU A 34 2.05 -2.53 23.66
C GLU A 34 1.38 -3.57 22.78
N PHE A 35 1.99 -4.75 22.60
CA PHE A 35 1.48 -5.80 21.75
C PHE A 35 1.28 -7.13 22.49
N TYR A 36 0.35 -7.92 21.95
CA TYR A 36 0.10 -9.30 22.32
C TYR A 36 -0.10 -10.12 21.04
N LEU A 37 0.58 -11.25 20.93
CA LEU A 37 0.46 -12.16 19.78
C LEU A 37 -0.52 -13.28 20.12
N ASP A 38 -1.60 -13.36 19.35
CA ASP A 38 -2.54 -14.47 19.38
C ASP A 38 -2.25 -15.43 18.21
N THR A 39 -1.57 -16.53 18.53
CA THR A 39 -1.26 -17.62 17.59
C THR A 39 -2.44 -18.54 17.30
N SER A 40 -3.48 -18.53 18.16
CA SER A 40 -4.67 -19.36 17.99
C SER A 40 -5.68 -18.74 17.02
N LYS A 41 -5.66 -17.41 16.86
CA LYS A 41 -6.58 -16.59 16.05
C LYS A 41 -8.04 -16.59 16.50
N GLU A 42 -8.35 -17.34 17.55
CA GLU A 42 -9.71 -17.58 18.03
C GLU A 42 -10.01 -16.80 19.31
N ILE A 43 -9.05 -16.04 19.86
CA ILE A 43 -9.27 -15.33 21.12
C ILE A 43 -10.29 -14.21 20.89
N PRO A 44 -11.47 -14.28 21.54
CA PRO A 44 -12.46 -13.22 21.41
C PRO A 44 -11.98 -11.97 22.14
N PHE A 45 -12.42 -10.80 21.67
CA PHE A 45 -12.06 -9.51 22.27
C PHE A 45 -12.32 -9.46 23.78
N THR A 46 -13.38 -10.11 24.26
CA THR A 46 -13.73 -10.19 25.69
C THR A 46 -12.67 -10.87 26.56
N GLN A 47 -11.88 -11.78 25.99
CA GLN A 47 -10.79 -12.45 26.69
C GLN A 47 -9.51 -11.60 26.66
N ILE A 48 -9.26 -10.86 25.57
CA ILE A 48 -8.14 -9.91 25.45
C ILE A 48 -8.21 -8.80 26.52
N LEU A 49 -9.41 -8.38 26.91
CA LEU A 49 -9.61 -7.41 27.99
C LEU A 49 -9.06 -7.89 29.35
N LYS A 50 -8.93 -9.20 29.56
CA LYS A 50 -8.43 -9.81 30.80
C LYS A 50 -6.95 -10.18 30.75
N THR A 51 -6.31 -10.04 29.59
CA THR A 51 -4.90 -10.37 29.42
C THR A 51 -4.03 -9.35 30.14
N GLU A 52 -3.21 -9.82 31.09
CA GLU A 52 -2.29 -8.96 31.85
C GLU A 52 -0.91 -8.82 31.18
N THR A 53 -0.48 -9.86 30.44
CA THR A 53 0.84 -9.90 29.80
C THR A 53 0.83 -9.22 28.43
N TRP A 54 1.47 -8.05 28.37
CA TRP A 54 1.68 -7.30 27.13
C TRP A 54 3.14 -6.89 27.00
N PHE A 55 3.64 -6.85 25.77
CA PHE A 55 5.03 -6.52 25.48
C PHE A 55 5.13 -5.10 24.91
N GLN A 56 6.02 -4.28 25.45
CA GLN A 56 6.25 -2.93 24.92
C GLN A 56 6.91 -3.02 23.54
N ILE A 57 6.44 -2.22 22.57
CA ILE A 57 7.18 -2.02 21.32
C ILE A 57 8.29 -1.00 21.58
N SER A 58 9.55 -1.41 21.48
CA SER A 58 10.69 -0.50 21.66
C SER A 58 11.09 0.23 20.38
N ASN A 59 10.75 -0.33 19.21
CA ASN A 59 11.15 0.20 17.91
C ASN A 59 10.18 1.27 17.40
N THR A 60 10.65 2.05 16.44
CA THR A 60 9.85 3.05 15.71
C THR A 60 8.98 2.45 14.60
N GLN A 61 8.97 1.12 14.46
CA GLN A 61 8.14 0.39 13.51
C GLN A 61 7.72 -0.95 14.09
N LEU A 62 6.57 -1.47 13.64
CA LEU A 62 6.20 -2.86 13.84
C LEU A 62 7.15 -3.73 13.02
N SER A 63 7.57 -4.87 13.56
CA SER A 63 8.51 -5.78 12.90
C SER A 63 8.11 -7.24 13.16
N PHE A 64 6.93 -7.63 12.68
CA PHE A 64 6.41 -8.99 12.86
C PHE A 64 6.62 -9.90 11.64
N ASN A 65 7.27 -9.38 10.59
CA ASN A 65 7.56 -10.07 9.34
C ASN A 65 6.27 -10.66 8.72
N PHE A 66 6.38 -11.78 8.00
CA PHE A 66 5.23 -12.54 7.53
C PHE A 66 4.75 -13.46 8.65
N THR A 67 3.55 -13.20 9.16
CA THR A 67 2.88 -14.06 10.12
C THR A 67 1.41 -14.22 9.73
N ASN A 68 0.82 -15.36 10.08
CA ASN A 68 -0.62 -15.55 9.97
C ASN A 68 -1.35 -15.30 11.32
N ASP A 69 -0.61 -14.91 12.35
CA ASP A 69 -1.11 -14.67 13.71
C ASP A 69 -1.91 -13.36 13.78
N VAL A 70 -2.74 -13.25 14.81
CA VAL A 70 -3.46 -12.02 15.11
C VAL A 70 -2.62 -11.19 16.07
N ILE A 71 -2.32 -9.96 15.67
CA ILE A 71 -1.55 -9.02 16.48
C ILE A 71 -2.52 -8.08 17.16
N TRP A 72 -2.59 -8.15 18.48
CA TRP A 72 -3.32 -7.20 19.29
C TRP A 72 -2.37 -6.10 19.73
N LEU A 73 -2.74 -4.85 19.48
CA LEU A 73 -2.07 -3.68 20.00
C LEU A 73 -2.97 -3.00 21.02
N ARG A 74 -2.41 -2.45 22.09
CA ARG A 74 -3.13 -1.55 23.00
C ARG A 74 -2.39 -0.24 23.19
N GLY A 75 -3.14 0.84 23.22
CA GLY A 75 -2.63 2.20 23.47
C GLY A 75 -3.38 2.83 24.64
N LYS A 76 -2.69 3.68 25.40
CA LYS A 76 -3.28 4.36 26.56
C LYS A 76 -4.15 5.54 26.11
N THR A 77 -5.42 5.57 26.50
CA THR A 77 -6.36 6.65 26.11
C THR A 77 -5.95 8.02 26.69
N ASN A 78 -5.21 8.02 27.79
CA ASN A 78 -4.72 9.22 28.46
C ASN A 78 -3.46 9.82 27.81
N ASP A 79 -2.80 9.10 26.90
CA ASP A 79 -1.61 9.60 26.20
C ASP A 79 -1.96 10.82 25.34
N ILE A 80 -1.10 11.83 25.37
CA ILE A 80 -1.26 13.04 24.56
C ILE A 80 -1.09 12.76 23.05
N GLN A 81 -0.33 11.72 22.72
CA GLN A 81 -0.15 11.25 21.34
C GLN A 81 -1.43 10.63 20.78
N PHE A 82 -2.37 10.22 21.63
CA PHE A 82 -3.69 9.71 21.28
C PHE A 82 -4.79 10.70 21.67
N ALA A 83 -4.49 12.00 21.60
CA ALA A 83 -5.48 13.04 21.85
C ALA A 83 -6.68 12.95 20.90
N LYS A 84 -7.80 13.47 21.38
CA LYS A 84 -9.07 13.59 20.65
C LYS A 84 -8.87 14.19 19.25
N GLY A 85 -9.51 13.58 18.25
CA GLY A 85 -9.51 14.07 16.86
C GLY A 85 -8.22 13.79 16.09
N ARG A 86 -7.18 13.24 16.72
CA ARG A 86 -6.00 12.75 16.00
C ARG A 86 -6.35 11.54 15.15
N ILE A 87 -5.66 11.39 14.03
CA ILE A 87 -5.82 10.30 13.09
C ILE A 87 -4.63 9.36 13.25
N LEU A 88 -4.91 8.11 13.60
CA LEU A 88 -3.95 7.02 13.62
C LEU A 88 -3.86 6.41 12.22
N SER A 89 -2.72 6.56 11.58
CA SER A 89 -2.41 5.96 10.28
C SER A 89 -1.51 4.76 10.48
N LEU A 90 -1.93 3.61 9.94
CA LEU A 90 -1.10 2.43 9.77
C LEU A 90 -0.45 2.57 8.39
N ASP A 91 0.86 2.84 8.34
CA ASP A 91 1.57 3.19 7.10
C ASP A 91 1.85 1.96 6.20
N TRP A 92 0.85 1.12 5.99
CA TRP A 92 0.88 -0.04 5.12
C TRP A 92 -0.45 -0.19 4.38
N LYS A 93 -0.45 0.11 3.08
CA LYS A 93 -1.67 0.11 2.25
C LYS A 93 -2.20 -1.30 2.00
N ALA A 94 -1.32 -2.30 1.92
CA ALA A 94 -1.64 -3.69 1.67
C ALA A 94 -1.98 -4.47 2.95
N LEU A 95 -2.51 -3.78 3.96
CA LEU A 95 -2.89 -4.41 5.23
C LEU A 95 -4.28 -5.03 5.10
N ASP A 96 -4.39 -6.35 5.21
CA ASP A 96 -5.65 -7.07 4.99
C ASP A 96 -6.79 -6.56 5.88
N SER A 97 -6.56 -6.53 7.20
CA SER A 97 -7.56 -6.10 8.18
C SER A 97 -6.92 -5.46 9.41
N ALA A 98 -7.47 -4.31 9.79
CA ALA A 98 -7.28 -3.71 11.10
C ALA A 98 -8.62 -3.25 11.68
N ILE A 99 -8.85 -3.60 12.95
CA ILE A 99 -10.08 -3.27 13.69
C ILE A 99 -9.69 -2.54 14.97
N LEU A 100 -10.11 -1.29 15.09
CA LEU A 100 -9.97 -0.51 16.32
C LEU A 100 -11.20 -0.73 17.21
N TYR A 101 -10.96 -1.16 18.44
CA TYR A 101 -11.93 -1.23 19.52
C TYR A 101 -11.69 -0.04 20.46
N TYR A 102 -12.58 0.94 20.39
CA TYR A 102 -12.49 2.15 21.21
C TYR A 102 -13.56 2.16 22.31
N PRO A 103 -13.18 2.31 23.58
CA PRO A 103 -14.14 2.34 24.70
C PRO A 103 -15.08 3.56 24.61
N VAL A 104 -16.39 3.30 24.61
CA VAL A 104 -17.45 4.34 24.65
C VAL A 104 -18.03 4.47 26.06
N ASN A 105 -18.11 3.36 26.80
CA ASN A 105 -18.55 3.27 28.19
C ASN A 105 -17.76 2.15 28.90
N GLN A 106 -17.91 1.98 30.21
CA GLN A 106 -17.18 0.93 30.99
C GLN A 106 -17.40 -0.51 30.48
N LYS A 107 -18.44 -0.77 29.68
CA LYS A 107 -18.79 -2.10 29.17
C LYS A 107 -18.95 -2.18 27.65
N GLU A 108 -18.74 -1.07 26.93
CA GLU A 108 -19.08 -0.98 25.51
C GLU A 108 -17.92 -0.39 24.70
N TYR A 109 -17.59 -1.06 23.60
CA TYR A 109 -16.54 -0.65 22.67
C TYR A 109 -17.16 -0.43 21.30
N LYS A 110 -16.86 0.71 20.69
CA LYS A 110 -17.17 0.98 19.30
C LYS A 110 -16.07 0.40 18.42
N THR A 111 -16.47 -0.28 17.37
CA THR A 111 -15.56 -0.86 16.38
C THR A 111 -15.43 0.05 15.17
N PHE A 112 -14.21 0.12 14.66
CA PHE A 112 -13.85 0.86 13.46
C PHE A 112 -12.98 -0.06 12.62
N GLU A 113 -13.36 -0.29 11.36
CA GLU A 113 -12.71 -1.27 10.49
C GLU A 113 -12.00 -0.57 9.33
N THR A 114 -10.87 -1.12 8.91
CA THR A 114 -10.09 -0.67 7.75
C THR A 114 -9.21 -1.82 7.24
N GLY A 115 -8.74 -1.72 5.99
CA GLY A 115 -7.84 -2.70 5.38
C GLY A 115 -8.19 -3.00 3.93
N ASP A 116 -7.26 -3.59 3.19
CA ASP A 116 -7.39 -3.83 1.74
C ASP A 116 -8.36 -4.98 1.39
N MET A 117 -8.79 -5.78 2.37
CA MET A 117 -9.87 -6.76 2.23
C MET A 117 -11.25 -6.17 2.55
N ILE A 118 -11.32 -4.91 2.97
CA ILE A 118 -12.56 -4.23 3.38
C ILE A 118 -12.89 -3.12 2.37
N PRO A 119 -14.12 -3.08 1.80
CA PRO A 119 -14.55 -2.00 0.91
C PRO A 119 -14.29 -0.61 1.50
N LYS A 120 -13.79 0.33 0.69
CA LYS A 120 -13.48 1.70 1.14
C LYS A 120 -14.69 2.40 1.73
N SER A 121 -15.90 2.15 1.22
CA SER A 121 -17.16 2.67 1.79
C SER A 121 -17.39 2.31 3.27
N LYS A 122 -16.79 1.20 3.74
CA LYS A 122 -16.88 0.76 5.15
C LYS A 122 -15.73 1.29 6.01
N TRP A 123 -14.71 1.90 5.42
CA TRP A 123 -13.61 2.46 6.18
C TRP A 123 -14.10 3.63 7.01
N THR A 124 -13.45 3.83 8.16
CA THR A 124 -13.75 4.96 9.04
C THR A 124 -13.47 6.31 8.36
N ILE A 125 -12.44 6.35 7.52
CA ILE A 125 -12.06 7.50 6.70
C ILE A 125 -11.91 6.99 5.25
N PRO A 126 -12.98 7.06 4.44
CA PRO A 126 -12.97 6.50 3.08
C PRO A 126 -11.87 7.09 2.19
N ASP A 127 -11.62 8.41 2.31
CA ASP A 127 -10.64 9.14 1.51
C ASP A 127 -9.18 8.92 1.96
N ALA A 128 -8.96 8.13 3.02
CA ALA A 128 -7.61 7.85 3.51
C ALA A 128 -6.86 6.93 2.55
N LEU A 129 -5.69 7.33 2.07
CA LEU A 129 -4.82 6.46 1.26
C LEU A 129 -4.25 5.27 2.06
N PHE A 130 -4.10 5.44 3.37
CA PHE A 130 -3.58 4.42 4.28
C PHE A 130 -4.68 3.99 5.26
N PRO A 131 -4.71 2.72 5.70
CA PRO A 131 -5.62 2.27 6.73
C PRO A 131 -5.52 3.15 7.97
N SER A 132 -6.60 3.85 8.31
CA SER A 132 -6.58 4.95 9.29
C SER A 132 -7.81 4.97 10.19
N PHE A 133 -7.61 5.40 11.43
CA PHE A 133 -8.67 5.57 12.42
C PHE A 133 -8.67 6.98 12.99
N GLN A 134 -9.84 7.59 13.15
CA GLN A 134 -9.96 8.84 13.90
C GLN A 134 -10.25 8.54 15.37
N ILE A 135 -9.43 9.09 16.28
CA ILE A 135 -9.64 8.92 17.73
C ILE A 135 -10.92 9.66 18.15
N PRO A 136 -11.92 8.97 18.73
CA PRO A 136 -13.17 9.58 19.16
C PRO A 136 -13.00 10.70 20.18
N ASN A 137 -14.04 11.54 20.23
CA ASN A 137 -14.04 12.77 21.01
C ASN A 137 -14.18 12.59 22.53
N LYS A 138 -14.65 11.43 22.99
CA LYS A 138 -14.84 11.16 24.42
C LYS A 138 -13.83 10.10 24.86
N LYS A 139 -13.11 10.39 25.94
CA LYS A 139 -12.17 9.43 26.55
C LYS A 139 -12.91 8.62 27.61
N PHE A 140 -12.95 7.31 27.44
CA PHE A 140 -13.43 6.36 28.44
C PHE A 140 -12.41 5.23 28.59
N GLY A 141 -12.29 4.64 29.77
CA GLY A 141 -11.33 3.56 30.05
C GLY A 141 -9.86 3.98 29.92
N ASP A 142 -8.95 3.08 30.30
CA ASP A 142 -7.50 3.34 30.31
C ASP A 142 -6.82 2.98 28.97
N TYR A 143 -7.39 2.00 28.25
CA TYR A 143 -6.80 1.46 27.01
C TYR A 143 -7.83 1.32 25.89
N PHE A 144 -7.38 1.54 24.66
CA PHE A 144 -8.05 1.12 23.43
C PHE A 144 -7.22 0.02 22.76
N TYR A 145 -7.84 -0.77 21.89
CA TYR A 145 -7.21 -1.95 21.30
C TYR A 145 -7.32 -1.92 19.78
N ILE A 146 -6.28 -2.37 19.08
CA ILE A 146 -6.28 -2.54 17.63
C ILE A 146 -5.96 -4.01 17.35
N ARG A 147 -6.85 -4.69 16.65
CA ARG A 147 -6.62 -6.04 16.12
C ARG A 147 -6.10 -5.91 14.71
N ILE A 148 -4.91 -6.43 14.44
CA ILE A 148 -4.27 -6.47 13.12
C ILE A 148 -4.16 -7.92 12.68
N GLN A 149 -4.58 -8.19 11.45
CA GLN A 149 -4.42 -9.50 10.81
C GLN A 149 -4.15 -9.27 9.33
N SER A 150 -3.03 -9.79 8.84
CA SER A 150 -2.69 -9.71 7.42
C SER A 150 -1.75 -10.84 7.02
N LYS A 151 -1.87 -11.31 5.78
CA LYS A 151 -0.93 -12.26 5.15
C LYS A 151 0.29 -11.56 4.54
N SER A 152 0.27 -10.23 4.48
CA SER A 152 1.36 -9.42 3.94
C SER A 152 2.47 -9.21 4.99
N LEU A 153 3.56 -8.56 4.56
CA LEU A 153 4.66 -8.20 5.46
C LEU A 153 4.19 -7.16 6.48
N ILE A 154 4.21 -7.50 7.77
CA ILE A 154 3.89 -6.57 8.85
C ILE A 154 5.18 -5.88 9.31
N SER A 155 5.56 -4.85 8.55
CA SER A 155 6.72 -4.01 8.82
C SER A 155 6.44 -2.54 8.49
N PHE A 156 5.79 -1.82 9.41
CA PHE A 156 5.40 -0.42 9.19
C PHE A 156 5.28 0.37 10.49
N PRO A 157 5.47 1.70 10.45
CA PRO A 157 5.21 2.57 11.60
C PRO A 157 3.71 2.88 11.73
N ILE A 158 3.28 3.11 12.97
CA ILE A 158 2.01 3.73 13.30
C ILE A 158 2.27 5.21 13.57
N ARG A 159 1.57 6.08 12.85
CA ARG A 159 1.70 7.52 13.02
C ARG A 159 0.42 8.10 13.58
N SER A 160 0.56 9.01 14.53
CA SER A 160 -0.52 9.84 15.01
C SER A 160 -0.39 11.22 14.39
N MET A 161 -1.40 11.62 13.63
CA MET A 161 -1.44 12.87 12.88
C MET A 161 -2.59 13.76 13.35
N ASP A 162 -2.40 15.07 13.28
CA ASP A 162 -3.55 15.99 13.27
C ASP A 162 -4.21 16.00 11.87
N GLU A 163 -5.44 16.50 11.80
CA GLU A 163 -6.21 16.52 10.55
C GLU A 163 -5.50 17.30 9.43
N ARG A 164 -4.82 18.41 9.77
CA ARG A 164 -4.09 19.22 8.80
C ARG A 164 -2.88 18.49 8.22
N ALA A 165 -2.07 17.83 9.05
CA ALA A 165 -0.93 17.05 8.59
C ALA A 165 -1.37 15.82 7.79
N PHE A 166 -2.44 15.15 8.24
CA PHE A 166 -3.03 14.03 7.52
C PHE A 166 -3.50 14.43 6.12
N ASN A 167 -4.32 15.48 6.02
CA ASN A 167 -4.83 15.97 4.73
C ASN A 167 -3.70 16.45 3.82
N LYS A 168 -2.70 17.18 4.36
CA LYS A 168 -1.52 17.60 3.59
C LYS A 168 -0.75 16.41 3.03
N ARG A 169 -0.54 15.36 3.83
CA ARG A 169 0.13 14.13 3.37
C ARG A 169 -0.69 13.44 2.29
N ASN A 170 -2.00 13.28 2.51
CA ASN A 170 -2.90 12.65 1.55
C ASN A 170 -2.85 13.37 0.20
N ILE A 171 -2.97 14.69 0.19
CA ILE A 171 -2.87 15.52 -1.03
C ILE A 171 -1.53 15.33 -1.74
N LEU A 172 -0.41 15.35 -1.02
CA LEU A 172 0.92 15.20 -1.62
C LEU A 172 1.12 13.81 -2.24
N GLU A 173 0.75 12.76 -1.51
CA GLU A 173 0.83 11.38 -1.99
C GLU A 173 -0.07 11.15 -3.21
N THR A 174 -1.32 11.61 -3.15
CA THR A 174 -2.25 11.55 -4.27
C THR A 174 -1.70 12.32 -5.48
N ALA A 175 -1.15 13.51 -5.29
CA ALA A 175 -0.56 14.30 -6.38
C ALA A 175 0.62 13.58 -7.06
N ILE A 176 1.49 12.92 -6.29
CA ILE A 176 2.59 12.11 -6.83
C ILE A 176 2.04 10.93 -7.66
N ILE A 177 1.02 10.24 -7.15
CA ILE A 177 0.36 9.13 -7.86
C ILE A 177 -0.20 9.62 -9.21
N TRP A 178 -0.96 10.72 -9.22
CA TRP A 178 -1.52 11.29 -10.45
C TRP A 178 -0.45 11.78 -11.43
N MET A 179 0.66 12.34 -10.94
CA MET A 179 1.78 12.74 -11.79
C MET A 179 2.41 11.53 -12.49
N ILE A 180 2.67 10.44 -11.75
CA ILE A 180 3.22 9.19 -12.31
C ILE A 180 2.23 8.60 -13.32
N LEU A 181 0.94 8.52 -12.97
CA LEU A 181 -0.10 8.05 -13.89
C LEU A 181 -0.19 8.90 -15.16
N GLY A 182 -0.03 10.22 -15.06
CA GLY A 182 0.01 11.13 -16.21
C GLY A 182 1.19 10.85 -17.15
N ILE A 183 2.40 10.66 -16.60
CA ILE A 183 3.59 10.30 -17.40
C ILE A 183 3.36 8.96 -18.12
N CYS A 184 2.84 7.96 -17.41
CA CYS A 184 2.54 6.67 -17.99
C CYS A 184 1.44 6.73 -19.06
N ALA A 185 0.42 7.58 -18.87
CA ALA A 185 -0.62 7.81 -19.87
C ALA A 185 -0.04 8.43 -21.15
N VAL A 186 0.88 9.39 -21.03
CA VAL A 186 1.60 9.96 -22.17
C VAL A 186 2.41 8.89 -22.89
N MET A 187 3.16 8.05 -22.17
CA MET A 187 3.90 6.92 -22.76
C MET A 187 2.98 5.97 -23.53
N PHE A 188 1.81 5.65 -22.97
CA PHE A 188 0.81 4.81 -23.62
C PHE A 188 0.24 5.46 -24.89
N VAL A 189 -0.13 6.74 -24.85
CA VAL A 189 -0.65 7.46 -26.02
C VAL A 189 0.40 7.56 -27.13
N PHE A 190 1.66 7.85 -26.79
CA PHE A 190 2.74 7.84 -27.77
C PHE A 190 2.94 6.45 -28.38
N ALA A 191 2.89 5.38 -27.58
CA ALA A 191 2.98 4.01 -28.09
C ALA A 191 1.87 3.71 -29.11
N LEU A 192 0.62 4.07 -28.79
CA LEU A 192 -0.49 3.91 -29.73
C LEU A 192 -0.33 4.78 -30.98
N PHE A 193 0.16 6.01 -30.83
CA PHE A 193 0.47 6.86 -31.98
C PHE A 193 1.49 6.21 -32.90
N TYR A 194 2.58 5.64 -32.37
CA TYR A 194 3.57 4.93 -33.18
C TYR A 194 2.98 3.72 -33.91
N PHE A 195 2.12 2.96 -33.22
CA PHE A 195 1.43 1.82 -33.81
C PHE A 195 0.52 2.23 -34.96
N PHE A 196 -0.34 3.25 -34.77
CA PHE A 196 -1.30 3.66 -35.80
C PHE A 196 -0.69 4.50 -36.93
N ALA A 197 0.23 5.42 -36.62
CA ALA A 197 0.79 6.34 -37.61
C ALA A 197 1.90 5.71 -38.46
N PHE A 198 2.72 4.85 -37.86
CA PHE A 198 3.86 4.23 -38.55
C PHE A 198 3.65 2.73 -38.83
N GLY A 199 2.55 2.13 -38.38
CA GLY A 199 2.27 0.70 -38.57
C GLY A 199 3.22 -0.23 -37.80
N LEU A 200 3.95 0.31 -36.82
CA LEU A 200 4.96 -0.41 -36.05
C LEU A 200 4.30 -1.25 -34.97
N SER A 201 4.08 -2.53 -35.28
CA SER A 201 3.33 -3.49 -34.46
C SER A 201 3.95 -3.76 -33.10
N GLU A 202 5.26 -3.58 -32.94
CA GLU A 202 5.96 -3.67 -31.66
C GLU A 202 5.39 -2.71 -30.61
N PHE A 203 4.92 -1.53 -31.03
CA PHE A 203 4.42 -0.52 -30.09
C PHE A 203 3.04 -0.90 -29.50
N PHE A 204 2.28 -1.78 -30.13
CA PHE A 204 1.07 -2.35 -29.52
C PHE A 204 1.43 -3.19 -28.28
N PHE A 205 2.44 -4.06 -28.41
CA PHE A 205 2.91 -4.89 -27.29
C PHE A 205 3.55 -4.05 -26.19
N TYR A 206 4.26 -2.97 -26.57
CA TYR A 206 4.75 -1.98 -25.62
C TYR A 206 3.60 -1.29 -24.86
N ALA A 207 2.54 -0.85 -25.55
CA ALA A 207 1.39 -0.23 -24.92
C ALA A 207 0.71 -1.18 -23.91
N GLY A 208 0.52 -2.45 -24.29
CA GLY A 208 0.00 -3.49 -23.38
C GLY A 208 0.90 -3.71 -22.16
N TYR A 209 2.22 -3.75 -22.37
CA TYR A 209 3.21 -3.87 -21.28
C TYR A 209 3.15 -2.69 -20.31
N VAL A 210 3.06 -1.45 -20.83
CA VAL A 210 2.95 -0.23 -20.02
C VAL A 210 1.69 -0.29 -19.16
N VAL A 211 0.52 -0.60 -19.76
CA VAL A 211 -0.75 -0.70 -19.02
C VAL A 211 -0.67 -1.76 -17.92
N CYS A 212 -0.19 -2.96 -18.24
CA CYS A 212 -0.07 -4.04 -17.26
C CYS A 212 0.87 -3.66 -16.12
N THR A 213 2.03 -3.08 -16.42
CA THR A 213 3.02 -2.68 -15.42
C THR A 213 2.49 -1.58 -14.51
N VAL A 214 1.81 -0.58 -15.07
CA VAL A 214 1.21 0.53 -14.32
C VAL A 214 0.11 0.03 -13.39
N LEU A 215 -0.77 -0.85 -13.87
CA LEU A 215 -1.85 -1.40 -13.05
C LEU A 215 -1.34 -2.39 -12.00
N TRP A 216 -0.33 -3.20 -12.33
CA TRP A 216 0.35 -4.05 -11.36
C TRP A 216 0.99 -3.23 -10.24
N TYR A 217 1.79 -2.22 -10.60
CA TYR A 217 2.47 -1.37 -9.62
C TYR A 217 1.46 -0.64 -8.72
N ASN A 218 0.46 0.02 -9.32
CA ASN A 218 -0.56 0.73 -8.54
C ASN A 218 -1.47 -0.22 -7.74
N GLY A 219 -1.71 -1.43 -8.23
CA GLY A 219 -2.36 -2.50 -7.48
C GLY A 219 -1.54 -2.88 -6.25
N GLN A 220 -0.25 -3.20 -6.43
CA GLN A 220 0.64 -3.65 -5.36
C GLN A 220 0.77 -2.64 -4.21
N TYR A 221 0.81 -1.35 -4.55
CA TYR A 221 0.86 -0.27 -3.56
C TYR A 221 -0.53 0.21 -3.11
N GLY A 222 -1.62 -0.44 -3.49
CA GLY A 222 -2.99 -0.07 -3.07
C GLY A 222 -3.53 1.24 -3.66
N ASN A 223 -2.81 1.90 -4.57
CA ASN A 223 -3.24 3.13 -5.22
C ASN A 223 -4.40 2.89 -6.19
N ALA A 224 -4.36 1.78 -6.92
CA ALA A 224 -5.43 1.40 -7.84
C ALA A 224 -6.73 1.06 -7.11
N TYR A 225 -6.63 0.57 -5.88
CA TYR A 225 -7.79 0.29 -5.05
C TYR A 225 -8.57 1.57 -4.75
N ASP A 226 -7.88 2.66 -4.41
CA ASP A 226 -8.49 3.95 -4.12
C ASP A 226 -9.19 4.58 -5.34
N VAL A 227 -8.56 4.49 -6.52
CA VAL A 227 -8.99 5.24 -7.71
C VAL A 227 -9.87 4.43 -8.67
N LEU A 228 -9.59 3.14 -8.86
CA LEU A 228 -10.19 2.35 -9.96
C LEU A 228 -11.28 1.39 -9.50
N TRP A 229 -11.17 0.80 -8.31
CA TRP A 229 -12.13 -0.21 -7.82
C TRP A 229 -12.29 -0.25 -6.29
N PRO A 230 -12.67 0.88 -5.66
CA PRO A 230 -12.72 1.02 -4.18
C PRO A 230 -13.68 0.08 -3.46
N GLU A 231 -14.68 -0.45 -4.18
CA GLU A 231 -15.70 -1.34 -3.63
C GLU A 231 -15.43 -2.83 -3.91
N SER A 232 -14.35 -3.17 -4.63
CA SER A 232 -14.02 -4.54 -4.99
C SER A 232 -12.66 -5.00 -4.47
N PRO A 233 -12.55 -5.29 -3.15
CA PRO A 233 -11.36 -5.91 -2.56
C PRO A 233 -10.94 -7.20 -3.27
N TRP A 234 -11.93 -8.00 -3.69
CA TRP A 234 -11.69 -9.26 -4.39
C TRP A 234 -10.95 -9.02 -5.72
N TRP A 235 -11.40 -8.02 -6.49
CA TRP A 235 -10.73 -7.68 -7.74
C TRP A 235 -9.34 -7.08 -7.47
N GLN A 236 -9.18 -6.23 -6.46
CA GLN A 236 -7.87 -5.69 -6.06
C GLN A 236 -6.84 -6.81 -5.83
N ASN A 237 -7.21 -7.84 -5.07
CA ASN A 237 -6.31 -8.96 -4.78
C ASN A 237 -5.94 -9.76 -6.05
N LYS A 238 -6.89 -9.93 -6.98
CA LYS A 238 -6.66 -10.66 -8.24
C LYS A 238 -5.95 -9.83 -9.31
N ALA A 239 -6.24 -8.53 -9.37
CA ALA A 239 -5.71 -7.59 -10.35
C ALA A 239 -4.18 -7.56 -10.32
N ILE A 240 -3.60 -7.58 -9.11
CA ILE A 240 -2.13 -7.62 -8.93
C ILE A 240 -1.55 -8.83 -9.68
N LEU A 241 -2.07 -10.02 -9.42
CA LEU A 241 -1.59 -11.24 -10.08
C LEU A 241 -1.86 -11.20 -11.58
N VAL A 242 -3.09 -10.86 -12.00
CA VAL A 242 -3.50 -10.79 -13.41
C VAL A 242 -2.59 -9.86 -14.20
N PHE A 243 -2.35 -8.64 -13.73
CA PHE A 243 -1.54 -7.67 -14.44
C PHE A 243 -0.03 -8.00 -14.39
N SER A 244 0.45 -8.62 -13.31
CA SER A 244 1.84 -9.15 -13.28
C SER A 244 2.05 -10.25 -14.32
N THR A 245 1.11 -11.19 -14.42
CA THR A 245 1.16 -12.34 -15.33
C THR A 245 0.98 -11.90 -16.78
N LEU A 246 0.04 -10.99 -17.07
CA LEU A 246 -0.16 -10.48 -18.43
C LEU A 246 0.95 -9.56 -18.91
N GLY A 247 1.59 -8.79 -18.01
CA GLY A 247 2.67 -7.88 -18.39
C GLY A 247 3.89 -8.59 -18.98
N ILE A 248 4.20 -9.80 -18.50
CA ILE A 248 5.37 -10.59 -18.92
C ILE A 248 5.32 -10.95 -20.43
N PRO A 249 4.28 -11.62 -20.97
CA PRO A 249 4.22 -11.92 -22.40
C PRO A 249 4.18 -10.66 -23.28
N PHE A 250 3.51 -9.58 -22.85
CA PHE A 250 3.59 -8.29 -23.56
C PHE A 250 5.03 -7.78 -23.65
N SER A 251 5.79 -7.86 -22.54
CA SER A 251 7.18 -7.40 -22.49
C SER A 251 8.08 -8.22 -23.42
N PHE A 252 7.97 -9.55 -23.39
CA PHE A 252 8.81 -10.42 -24.22
C PHE A 252 8.45 -10.27 -25.69
N GLN A 253 7.16 -10.17 -26.03
CA GLN A 253 6.74 -9.98 -27.40
C GLN A 253 7.19 -8.63 -27.96
N PHE A 254 7.15 -7.56 -27.13
CA PHE A 254 7.72 -6.27 -27.49
C PHE A 254 9.22 -6.38 -27.80
N VAL A 255 10.01 -7.00 -26.92
CA VAL A 255 11.47 -7.17 -27.12
C VAL A 255 11.78 -7.97 -28.38
N ARG A 256 11.03 -9.04 -28.64
CA ARG A 256 11.21 -9.88 -29.84
C ARG A 256 11.03 -9.09 -31.13
N MET A 257 9.97 -8.27 -31.19
CA MET A 257 9.67 -7.48 -32.38
C MET A 257 10.63 -6.30 -32.53
N PHE A 258 10.91 -5.59 -31.44
CA PHE A 258 11.80 -4.43 -31.45
C PHE A 258 13.25 -4.78 -31.86
N LEU A 259 13.78 -5.89 -31.35
CA LEU A 259 15.12 -6.37 -31.72
C LEU A 259 15.14 -7.26 -32.96
N ASN A 260 13.98 -7.54 -33.56
CA ASN A 260 13.79 -8.49 -34.65
C ASN A 260 14.54 -9.82 -34.39
N THR A 261 14.37 -10.37 -33.18
CA THR A 261 15.16 -11.52 -32.68
C THR A 261 15.03 -12.75 -33.55
N LYS A 262 13.88 -12.94 -34.20
CA LYS A 262 13.64 -14.06 -35.13
C LYS A 262 14.70 -14.14 -36.23
N VAL A 263 15.20 -13.00 -36.71
CA VAL A 263 16.23 -12.91 -37.76
C VAL A 263 17.62 -12.84 -37.14
N ASN A 264 17.80 -11.97 -36.14
CA ASN A 264 19.13 -11.66 -35.60
C ASN A 264 19.68 -12.73 -34.65
N ASN A 265 18.82 -13.39 -33.86
CA ASN A 265 19.21 -14.44 -32.93
C ASN A 265 18.01 -15.39 -32.62
N PRO A 266 17.78 -16.40 -33.47
CA PRO A 266 16.60 -17.26 -33.37
C PRO A 266 16.58 -18.15 -32.11
N THR A 267 17.73 -18.36 -31.46
CA THR A 267 17.79 -19.06 -30.16
C THR A 267 17.16 -18.20 -29.07
N ILE A 268 17.55 -16.92 -28.99
CA ILE A 268 16.95 -15.96 -28.04
C ILE A 268 15.46 -15.79 -28.33
N ASP A 269 15.05 -15.73 -29.60
CA ASP A 269 13.63 -15.62 -29.96
C ASP A 269 12.77 -16.75 -29.37
N LYS A 270 13.24 -18.00 -29.45
CA LYS A 270 12.56 -19.16 -28.88
C LYS A 270 12.52 -19.11 -27.35
N ILE A 271 13.60 -18.68 -26.71
CA ILE A 271 13.64 -18.53 -25.24
C ILE A 271 12.62 -17.50 -24.80
N LEU A 272 12.59 -16.32 -25.42
CA LEU A 272 11.65 -15.25 -25.08
C LEU A 272 10.19 -15.67 -25.30
N LEU A 273 9.90 -16.39 -26.41
CA LEU A 273 8.57 -16.95 -26.66
C LEU A 273 8.16 -17.95 -25.58
N PHE A 274 9.06 -18.88 -25.24
CA PHE A 274 8.81 -19.89 -24.22
C PHE A 274 8.56 -19.27 -22.84
N MET A 275 9.37 -18.29 -22.43
CA MET A 275 9.17 -17.56 -21.18
C MET A 275 7.84 -16.80 -21.17
N GLY A 276 7.42 -16.21 -22.29
CA GLY A 276 6.12 -15.55 -22.41
C GLY A 276 4.94 -16.51 -22.27
N ILE A 277 5.03 -17.72 -22.82
CA ILE A 277 3.99 -18.75 -22.69
C ILE A 277 3.94 -19.30 -21.27
N ILE A 278 5.09 -19.64 -20.69
CA ILE A 278 5.16 -20.15 -19.31
C ILE A 278 4.59 -19.15 -18.32
N ALA A 279 4.87 -17.86 -18.50
CA ALA A 279 4.39 -16.84 -17.58
C ALA A 279 2.86 -16.79 -17.45
N MET A 280 2.10 -17.34 -18.41
CA MET A 280 0.64 -17.42 -18.36
C MET A 280 0.09 -18.59 -17.51
N PHE A 281 0.94 -19.53 -17.09
CA PHE A 281 0.58 -20.70 -16.29
C PHE A 281 1.12 -20.59 -14.85
#